data_AF-A0A916XXP8-F1
#
_entry.id   AF-A0A916XXP8-F1
#
_cell.length_a   1.000
_cell.length_b   1.000
_cell.length_c   1.000
_cell.angle_alpha   90.00
_cell.angle_beta   90.00
_cell.angle_gamma   90.00
#
_symmetry.space_group_name_H-M   'P 1'
#
loop_
_entity.id
_entity.type
_entity.pdbx_description
1 polymer ?
#
loop_
_entity_poly.entity_id
_entity_poly.type
_entity_poly.pdbx_seq_one_letter_code
_entity_poly.pdbx_strand_id
1 'polypeptide(L)'
;MLRTMMMALAVLAALPAAAEVGGAGQTGWERLEGLQFAQARSCKAVNSCEEAVRMWCGGYKRADADKDGIPCENVCSSKSEVDDIKAQIGC
;
A
#
# COMPACT_ATOMS: atom_id res chain seq x y z
N MET A 1 -21.53 45.22 -25.46
CA MET A 1 -20.58 45.78 -26.44
C MET A 1 -19.19 45.30 -26.03
N LEU A 2 -18.83 44.04 -26.30
CA LEU A 2 -18.02 43.57 -27.43
C LEU A 2 -17.37 44.69 -28.27
N ARG A 3 -16.02 44.66 -28.30
CA ARG A 3 -15.01 45.43 -29.08
C ARG A 3 -13.94 45.90 -28.07
N THR A 4 -12.67 45.53 -28.14
CA THR A 4 -11.83 45.44 -29.33
C THR A 4 -10.62 44.55 -29.00
N MET A 5 -10.36 43.54 -29.81
CA MET A 5 -9.10 42.81 -29.86
C MET A 5 -8.01 43.72 -30.47
N MET A 6 -6.80 43.71 -29.91
CA MET A 6 -5.52 43.98 -30.62
C MET A 6 -4.39 43.77 -29.60
N MET A 7 -3.81 42.57 -29.47
CA MET A 7 -2.67 42.06 -30.26
C MET A 7 -1.51 43.07 -30.35
N ALA A 8 -0.61 42.99 -29.38
CA ALA A 8 0.80 43.38 -29.43
C ALA A 8 1.47 42.56 -28.31
N LEU A 9 2.66 41.99 -28.41
CA LEU A 9 3.67 41.89 -29.45
C LEU A 9 4.52 40.68 -29.02
N ALA A 10 5.02 39.94 -29.99
CA ALA A 10 5.78 38.73 -29.74
C ALA A 10 7.18 38.97 -29.14
N VAL A 11 7.70 37.90 -28.55
CA VAL A 11 9.12 37.54 -28.37
C VAL A 11 9.84 38.17 -27.17
N LEU A 12 10.07 37.37 -26.15
CA LEU A 12 11.43 36.96 -25.79
C LEU A 12 11.38 35.54 -25.20
N ALA A 13 11.91 34.60 -25.99
CA ALA A 13 12.24 33.28 -25.52
C ALA A 13 13.35 33.39 -24.47
N ALA A 14 13.09 32.91 -23.26
CA ALA A 14 14.13 32.62 -22.27
C ALA A 14 13.64 31.52 -21.33
N LEU A 15 13.87 30.26 -21.72
CA LEU A 15 14.12 29.15 -20.81
C LEU A 15 15.12 28.21 -21.50
N PRO A 16 16.02 27.49 -20.78
CA PRO A 16 16.24 27.48 -19.33
C PRO A 16 17.71 27.77 -18.94
N ALA A 17 17.94 28.34 -17.75
CA ALA A 17 19.21 28.11 -17.04
C ALA A 17 19.02 26.83 -16.21
N ALA A 18 19.47 25.71 -16.77
CA ALA A 18 19.67 24.48 -16.02
C ALA A 18 21.01 24.55 -15.29
N ALA A 19 21.07 23.84 -14.16
CA ALA A 19 22.24 23.49 -13.35
C ALA A 19 22.65 24.62 -12.35
N GLU A 20 22.70 24.37 -11.05
CA GLU A 20 23.32 23.22 -10.38
C GLU A 20 22.43 22.74 -9.20
N VAL A 21 21.83 21.56 -9.29
CA VAL A 21 21.39 20.85 -8.07
C VAL A 21 22.63 20.20 -7.47
N GLY A 22 23.28 20.92 -6.56
CA GLY A 22 24.33 20.39 -5.70
C GLY A 22 23.74 19.41 -4.67
N GLY A 23 23.41 18.20 -5.14
CA GLY A 23 23.03 17.07 -4.28
C GLY A 23 24.28 16.47 -3.64
N ALA A 24 24.78 17.11 -2.59
CA ALA A 24 25.78 16.52 -1.71
C ALA A 24 25.23 15.22 -1.10
N GLY A 25 25.86 14.10 -1.47
CA GLY A 25 25.89 12.83 -0.74
C GLY A 25 24.64 12.43 0.05
N GLN A 26 23.64 11.86 -0.65
CA GLN A 26 22.64 11.04 0.01
C GLN A 26 23.34 9.80 0.57
N THR A 27 23.47 9.78 1.87
CA THR A 27 23.94 8.63 2.64
C THR A 27 23.08 7.41 2.32
N GLY A 28 23.71 6.25 2.17
CA GLY A 28 23.08 5.05 1.60
C GLY A 28 21.81 4.52 2.29
N TRP A 29 21.40 5.11 3.42
CA TRP A 29 20.18 4.77 4.14
C TRP A 29 18.91 5.42 3.55
N GLU A 30 18.98 6.59 2.90
CA GLU A 30 17.81 7.23 2.24
C GLU A 30 17.29 6.39 1.05
N ARG A 31 18.17 5.61 0.41
CA ARG A 31 17.77 4.69 -0.67
C ARG A 31 17.03 3.45 -0.16
N LEU A 32 17.17 3.10 1.12
CA LEU A 32 16.49 1.94 1.72
C LEU A 32 15.03 2.25 2.09
N GLU A 33 14.67 3.52 2.24
CA GLU A 33 13.31 3.98 2.56
C GLU A 33 12.29 3.68 1.45
N GLY A 34 12.75 3.34 0.23
CA GLY A 34 11.93 2.93 -0.90
C GLY A 34 11.85 1.42 -1.14
N LEU A 35 12.54 0.59 -0.35
CA LEU A 35 12.50 -0.87 -0.50
C LEU A 35 11.30 -1.45 0.24
N GLN A 36 10.12 -1.27 -0.34
CA GLN A 36 8.93 -1.98 0.10
C GLN A 36 9.01 -3.43 -0.39
N PHE A 37 9.58 -4.31 0.44
CA PHE A 37 9.57 -5.74 0.16
C PHE A 37 8.13 -6.25 0.20
N ALA A 38 7.57 -6.56 -0.97
CA ALA A 38 6.29 -7.25 -1.09
C ALA A 38 6.48 -8.70 -0.60
N GLN A 39 6.41 -8.90 0.72
CA GLN A 39 6.33 -10.23 1.30
C GLN A 39 5.01 -10.86 0.86
N ALA A 40 5.08 -11.99 0.17
CA ALA A 40 3.90 -12.79 -0.12
C ALA A 40 3.30 -13.26 1.21
N ARG A 41 2.21 -12.63 1.65
CA ARG A 41 1.43 -13.08 2.80
C ARG A 41 0.83 -14.43 2.44
N SER A 42 1.05 -15.45 3.26
CA SER A 42 0.50 -16.79 3.06
C SER A 42 0.15 -17.42 4.41
N CYS A 43 -0.75 -18.40 4.40
CA CYS A 43 -1.14 -19.13 5.61
C CYS A 43 0.01 -19.88 6.28
N LYS A 44 1.12 -20.11 5.57
CA LYS A 44 2.35 -20.70 6.14
C LYS A 44 3.15 -19.72 7.00
N ALA A 45 2.84 -18.42 6.93
CA ALA A 45 3.55 -17.37 7.66
C ALA A 45 2.93 -17.06 9.03
N VAL A 46 1.77 -17.64 9.35
CA VAL A 46 1.07 -17.46 10.64
C VAL A 46 1.16 -18.74 11.46
N ASN A 47 1.26 -18.60 12.78
CA ASN A 47 1.37 -19.74 13.70
C ASN A 47 0.17 -19.87 14.64
N SER A 48 -0.81 -18.98 14.52
CA SER A 48 -2.01 -18.96 15.36
C SER A 48 -3.24 -18.54 14.56
N CYS A 49 -4.41 -19.00 14.98
CA CYS A 49 -5.67 -18.59 14.37
C CYS A 49 -5.88 -17.08 14.49
N GLU A 50 -5.52 -16.48 15.63
CA GLU A 50 -5.62 -15.03 15.84
C GLU A 50 -4.81 -14.21 14.81
N GLU A 51 -3.58 -14.62 14.51
CA GLU A 51 -2.78 -13.99 13.45
C GLU A 51 -3.39 -14.18 12.06
N ALA A 52 -3.97 -15.36 11.79
CA ALA A 52 -4.65 -15.64 10.54
C ALA A 52 -5.89 -14.73 10.35
N VAL A 53 -6.72 -14.59 11.38
CA VAL A 53 -7.90 -13.72 11.35
C VAL A 53 -7.48 -12.25 11.17
N ARG A 54 -6.46 -11.77 11.89
CA ARG A 54 -5.91 -10.42 11.68
C ARG A 54 -5.41 -10.21 10.25
N MET A 55 -4.70 -11.20 9.70
CA MET A 55 -4.22 -11.16 8.32
C MET A 55 -5.38 -11.10 7.32
N TRP A 56 -6.42 -11.88 7.56
CA TRP A 56 -7.61 -11.92 6.71
C TRP A 56 -8.37 -10.58 6.76
N CYS A 57 -8.63 -10.07 7.96
CA CYS A 57 -9.25 -8.76 8.16
C CYS A 57 -8.39 -7.61 7.62
N GLY A 58 -7.07 -7.77 7.59
CA GLY A 58 -6.14 -6.86 6.92
C GLY A 58 -6.20 -6.88 5.38
N GLY A 59 -7.10 -7.67 4.78
CA GLY A 59 -7.37 -7.67 3.34
C GLY A 59 -6.78 -8.86 2.57
N TYR A 60 -6.14 -9.82 3.23
CA TYR A 60 -5.64 -11.02 2.56
C TYR A 60 -6.79 -12.01 2.28
N LYS A 61 -7.56 -11.74 1.21
CA LYS A 61 -8.74 -12.53 0.85
C LYS A 61 -8.47 -14.02 0.62
N ARG A 62 -7.25 -14.38 0.19
CA ARG A 62 -6.84 -15.78 -0.02
C ARG A 62 -6.63 -16.57 1.28
N ALA A 63 -6.77 -15.94 2.46
CA ALA A 63 -6.80 -16.66 3.72
C ALA A 63 -7.95 -17.67 3.75
N ASP A 64 -9.10 -17.29 3.20
CA ASP A 64 -10.32 -18.10 3.06
C ASP A 64 -10.65 -18.22 1.56
N ALA A 65 -9.98 -19.14 0.87
CA ALA A 65 -10.03 -19.24 -0.58
C ALA A 65 -11.30 -19.93 -1.08
N ASP A 66 -11.83 -20.85 -0.28
CA ASP A 66 -13.02 -21.67 -0.49
C ASP A 66 -14.30 -21.06 0.11
N LYS A 67 -14.17 -20.00 0.93
CA LYS A 67 -15.26 -19.14 1.41
C LYS A 67 -16.22 -19.80 2.39
N ASP A 68 -15.72 -20.74 3.16
CA ASP A 68 -16.48 -21.36 4.26
C ASP A 68 -16.49 -20.46 5.53
N GLY A 69 -15.62 -19.45 5.52
CA GLY A 69 -15.43 -18.49 6.60
C GLY A 69 -14.40 -18.92 7.64
N ILE A 70 -13.51 -19.86 7.32
CA ILE A 70 -12.40 -20.30 8.15
C ILE A 70 -11.08 -19.92 7.45
N PRO A 71 -10.41 -18.82 7.86
CA PRO A 71 -9.14 -18.45 7.25
C PRO A 71 -8.03 -19.40 7.70
N CYS A 72 -7.20 -19.85 6.76
CA CYS A 72 -5.99 -20.61 7.03
C CYS A 72 -6.26 -21.79 8.00
N GLU A 73 -6.97 -22.82 7.51
CA GLU A 73 -7.34 -24.03 8.26
C GLU A 73 -6.17 -24.81 8.87
N ASN A 74 -4.92 -24.47 8.50
CA ASN A 74 -3.75 -25.00 9.17
C ASN A 74 -3.59 -24.52 10.62
N VAL A 75 -4.25 -23.41 10.99
CA VAL A 75 -4.19 -22.82 12.35
C VAL A 75 -5.56 -22.54 12.95
N CYS A 76 -6.60 -22.27 12.16
CA CYS A 76 -7.97 -22.14 12.63
C CYS A 76 -8.73 -23.46 12.50
N SER A 77 -9.41 -23.89 13.57
CA SER A 77 -10.06 -25.21 13.61
C SER A 77 -11.57 -25.16 13.35
N SER A 78 -12.20 -23.99 13.54
CA SER A 78 -13.65 -23.86 13.37
C SER A 78 -14.10 -22.43 13.08
N LYS A 79 -15.29 -22.31 12.47
CA LYS A 79 -15.94 -21.00 12.26
C LYS A 79 -16.26 -20.27 13.57
N SER A 80 -16.67 -21.00 14.61
CA SER A 80 -16.97 -20.41 15.92
C SER A 80 -15.75 -19.73 16.52
N GLU A 81 -14.59 -20.39 16.49
CA GLU A 81 -13.32 -19.81 16.95
C GLU A 81 -12.99 -18.52 16.19
N VAL A 82 -13.18 -18.52 14.87
CA VAL A 82 -12.94 -17.36 14.01
C VAL A 82 -13.89 -16.22 14.35
N ASP A 83 -15.18 -16.50 14.53
CA ASP A 83 -16.20 -15.51 14.87
C ASP A 83 -15.94 -14.90 16.26
N ASP A 84 -15.50 -15.71 17.23
CA ASP A 84 -15.11 -15.25 18.56
C ASP A 84 -13.90 -14.30 18.49
N ILE A 85 -12.86 -14.68 17.73
CA ILE A 85 -11.67 -13.84 17.53
C ILE A 85 -12.05 -12.54 16.82
N LYS A 86 -12.89 -12.61 15.79
CA LYS A 86 -13.41 -11.44 15.07
C LYS A 86 -14.12 -10.46 16.00
N ALA A 87 -15.00 -10.97 16.87
CA ALA A 87 -15.66 -10.18 17.90
C ALA A 87 -14.67 -9.55 18.89
N GLN A 88 -13.59 -10.25 19.26
CA GLN A 88 -12.54 -9.73 20.13
C GLN A 88 -11.70 -8.63 19.47
N ILE A 89 -11.38 -8.75 18.18
CA ILE A 89 -10.51 -7.79 17.48
C ILE A 89 -11.25 -6.66 16.76
N GLY A 90 -12.57 -6.77 16.57
CA GLY A 90 -13.40 -5.73 15.97
C GLY A 90 -13.36 -5.67 14.44
N CYS A 91 -13.32 -6.83 13.78
CA CYS A 91 -13.62 -7.01 12.35
C CYS A 91 -14.64 -8.14 12.15
#